data_AF-A0A9W4X0J0-F1
#
_entry.id   AF-A0A9W4X0J0-F1
#
_cell.length_a   1.000
_cell.length_b   1.000
_cell.length_c   1.000
_cell.angle_alpha   90.00
_cell.angle_beta   90.00
_cell.angle_gamma   90.00
#
_symmetry.space_group_name_H-M   'P 1'
#
loop_
_entity.id
_entity.type
_entity.pdbx_description
1 polymer ?
#
loop_
_entity_poly.entity_id
_entity_poly.type
_entity_poly.pdbx_seq_one_letter_code
_entity_poly.pdbx_strand_id
1 'polypeptide(L)'
;FMLPRIQMMRQLLKSNGVLAICIDYRELFNLGKMLDEVFGEKNRLGIINWQKTFALKNDSKHLSNSTEYVLVYAKSEERAMTGKLERNEEQKNRYQNPDNDPKGN
;
A
#
# COMPACT_ATOMS: atom_id res chain seq x y z
N PHE A 1 -14.12 8.86 -15.70
CA PHE A 1 -14.82 9.55 -14.59
C PHE A 1 -13.95 9.79 -13.35
N MET A 2 -12.99 8.90 -13.02
CA MET A 2 -12.15 9.06 -11.82
C MET A 2 -11.00 10.07 -11.95
N LEU A 3 -10.44 10.23 -13.16
CA LEU A 3 -9.23 11.04 -13.36
C LEU A 3 -9.33 12.49 -12.82
N PRO A 4 -10.42 13.26 -13.03
CA PRO A 4 -10.53 14.61 -12.46
C PRO A 4 -10.51 14.62 -10.92
N ARG A 5 -11.09 13.59 -10.28
CA ARG A 5 -11.08 13.46 -8.82
C ARG A 5 -9.68 13.16 -8.30
N ILE A 6 -8.95 12.28 -8.98
CA ILE A 6 -7.57 11.92 -8.61
C ILE A 6 -6.64 13.14 -8.74
N GLN A 7 -6.79 13.93 -9.80
CA GLN A 7 -6.07 15.20 -9.97
C GLN A 7 -6.37 16.17 -8.83
N MET A 8 -7.64 16.33 -8.47
CA MET A 8 -8.03 17.19 -7.35
C MET A 8 -7.50 16.68 -6.00
N MET A 9 -7.55 15.37 -5.75
CA MET A 9 -6.95 14.76 -4.54
C MET A 9 -5.45 15.08 -4.43
N ARG A 10 -4.70 14.97 -5.53
CA ARG A 10 -3.27 15.34 -5.57
C ARG A 10 -3.04 16.81 -5.25
N GLN A 11 -3.89 17.69 -5.76
CA GLN A 11 -3.80 19.13 -5.47
C GLN A 11 -4.03 19.43 -3.99
N LEU A 12 -5.03 18.80 -3.37
CA LEU A 12 -5.40 19.00 -1.96
C LEU A 12 -4.39 18.41 -0.96
N LEU A 13 -3.61 17.40 -1.35
CA LEU A 13 -2.60 16.79 -0.49
C LEU A 13 -1.47 17.77 -0.16
N LYS A 14 -1.03 17.75 1.12
CA LYS A 14 0.24 18.41 1.52
C LYS A 14 1.42 17.76 0.80
N SER A 15 2.56 18.46 0.73
CA SER A 15 3.77 17.98 0.05
C SER A 15 4.32 16.67 0.62
N ASN A 16 4.10 16.39 1.91
CA ASN A 16 4.42 15.14 2.60
C ASN A 16 3.19 14.21 2.78
N GLY A 17 2.06 14.56 2.16
CA GLY A 17 0.80 13.84 2.32
C GLY A 17 0.78 12.50 1.61
N VAL A 18 -0.02 11.58 2.16
CA VAL A 18 -0.24 10.23 1.65
C VAL A 18 -1.71 10.05 1.30
N LEU A 19 -1.96 9.37 0.17
CA LEU A 19 -3.25 8.91 -0.30
C LEU A 19 -3.32 7.40 -0.15
N ALA A 20 -4.39 6.89 0.43
CA ALA A 20 -4.70 5.47 0.48
C ALA A 20 -6.11 5.23 -0.06
N ILE A 21 -6.26 4.36 -1.06
CA ILE A 21 -7.56 4.03 -1.67
C ILE A 21 -7.77 2.52 -1.63
N CYS A 22 -8.85 2.08 -0.99
CA CYS A 22 -9.31 0.70 -1.04
C CYS A 22 -9.96 0.40 -2.38
N ILE A 23 -9.62 -0.74 -2.99
CA ILE A 23 -10.14 -1.17 -4.28
C ILE A 23 -10.16 -2.70 -4.36
N ASP A 24 -11.10 -3.24 -5.13
CA ASP A 24 -11.10 -4.66 -5.45
C ASP A 24 -10.13 -4.98 -6.61
N TYR A 25 -9.98 -6.27 -6.91
CA TYR A 25 -9.10 -6.73 -7.99
C TYR A 25 -9.53 -6.28 -9.39
N ARG A 26 -10.81 -5.94 -9.61
CA ARG A 26 -11.36 -5.68 -10.95
C ARG A 26 -10.84 -4.36 -11.49
N GLU A 27 -10.75 -3.36 -10.62
CA GLU A 27 -10.29 -2.01 -10.98
C GLU A 27 -8.88 -1.70 -10.47
N LEU A 28 -8.22 -2.64 -9.79
CA LEU A 28 -6.88 -2.47 -9.22
C LEU A 28 -5.88 -1.90 -10.23
N PHE A 29 -5.77 -2.52 -11.40
CA PHE A 29 -4.79 -2.13 -12.42
C PHE A 29 -5.18 -0.84 -13.13
N ASN A 30 -6.48 -0.63 -13.40
CA ASN A 30 -6.95 0.59 -14.06
C ASN A 30 -6.75 1.81 -13.16
N LEU A 31 -7.14 1.70 -11.89
CA LEU A 31 -6.92 2.74 -10.90
C LEU A 31 -5.42 2.96 -10.64
N GLY A 32 -4.65 1.87 -10.55
CA GLY A 32 -3.20 1.91 -10.41
C GLY A 32 -2.54 2.75 -11.51
N LYS A 33 -2.87 2.49 -12.78
CA LYS A 33 -2.34 3.26 -13.92
C LYS A 33 -2.74 4.73 -13.89
N MET A 34 -3.99 5.05 -13.54
CA MET A 34 -4.42 6.44 -13.40
C MET A 34 -3.68 7.15 -12.25
N LEU A 35 -3.42 6.44 -11.15
CA LEU A 35 -2.63 6.98 -10.05
C LEU A 35 -1.17 7.16 -10.45
N ASP A 36 -0.57 6.26 -11.23
CA ASP A 36 0.78 6.44 -11.77
C ASP A 36 0.88 7.66 -12.67
N GLU A 37 -0.10 7.87 -13.54
CA GLU A 37 -0.13 9.02 -14.44
C GLU A 37 -0.20 10.34 -13.65
N VAL A 38 -1.04 10.40 -12.61
CA VAL A 38 -1.26 11.63 -11.84
C VAL A 38 -0.18 11.85 -10.78
N PHE A 39 0.21 10.79 -10.05
CA PHE A 39 1.15 10.87 -8.94
C PHE A 39 2.60 10.62 -9.34
N GLY A 40 2.85 9.90 -10.43
CA GLY A 40 4.13 9.33 -10.80
C GLY A 40 4.36 7.99 -10.11
N GLU A 41 4.77 6.97 -10.85
CA GLU A 41 5.01 5.62 -10.34
C GLU A 41 6.00 5.59 -9.16
N LYS A 42 7.05 6.42 -9.21
CA LYS A 42 8.02 6.58 -8.11
C LYS A 42 7.38 6.97 -6.78
N ASN A 43 6.20 7.60 -6.81
CA ASN A 43 5.50 8.02 -5.60
C ASN A 43 4.54 6.95 -5.06
N ARG A 44 4.51 5.75 -5.64
CA ARG A 44 3.79 4.60 -5.10
C ARG A 44 4.59 4.02 -3.93
N LEU A 45 4.06 4.18 -2.72
CA LEU A 45 4.69 3.63 -1.52
C LEU A 45 4.49 2.12 -1.39
N GLY A 46 3.38 1.62 -1.93
CA GLY A 46 3.11 0.19 -1.94
C GLY A 46 1.64 -0.16 -2.20
N ILE A 47 1.37 -1.45 -2.20
CA ILE A 47 0.04 -2.03 -2.29
C ILE A 47 -0.15 -2.94 -1.09
N ILE A 48 -1.10 -2.61 -0.22
CA ILE A 48 -1.45 -3.47 0.91
C ILE A 48 -2.46 -4.48 0.41
N ASN A 49 -2.16 -5.77 0.59
CA ASN A 49 -3.12 -6.85 0.40
C ASN A 49 -3.89 -7.05 1.71
N TRP A 50 -5.19 -6.81 1.68
CA TRP A 50 -6.06 -6.97 2.83
C TRP A 50 -6.96 -8.19 2.66
N GLN A 51 -6.74 -9.20 3.51
CA GLN A 51 -7.60 -10.37 3.57
C GLN A 51 -8.93 -10.01 4.25
N LYS A 52 -10.01 -9.99 3.46
CA LYS A 52 -11.37 -9.67 3.92
C LYS A 52 -12.11 -10.90 4.45
N THR A 53 -11.77 -12.10 3.98
CA THR A 53 -12.41 -13.34 4.43
C THR A 53 -11.40 -14.48 4.56
N PHE A 54 -11.60 -15.30 5.59
CA PHE A 54 -10.85 -16.54 5.81
C PHE A 54 -11.53 -17.75 5.16
N ALA A 55 -12.85 -17.66 4.94
CA ALA A 55 -13.60 -18.72 4.28
C ALA A 55 -13.41 -18.63 2.76
N LEU A 56 -12.96 -19.74 2.17
CA LEU A 56 -12.98 -19.94 0.72
C LEU A 56 -14.43 -19.99 0.26
N LYS A 57 -14.80 -19.14 -0.69
CA LYS A 57 -16.10 -19.26 -1.34
C LYS A 57 -15.96 -20.34 -2.41
N ASN A 58 -16.43 -21.55 -2.11
CA ASN A 58 -16.47 -22.66 -3.07
C ASN A 58 -17.38 -22.41 -4.28
N ASP A 59 -18.09 -21.27 -4.30
CA ASP A 59 -18.98 -20.86 -5.38
C ASP A 59 -18.27 -20.07 -6.49
N SER A 60 -16.94 -19.93 -6.42
CA SER A 60 -16.16 -19.26 -7.46
C SER A 60 -15.88 -20.20 -8.63
N LYS A 61 -16.24 -19.78 -9.84
CA LYS A 61 -16.03 -20.55 -11.09
C LYS A 61 -14.54 -20.79 -11.43
N HIS A 62 -13.65 -19.89 -11.01
CA HIS A 62 -12.23 -19.95 -11.36
C HIS A 62 -11.34 -19.74 -10.12
N LEU A 63 -11.41 -18.58 -9.48
CA LEU A 63 -10.63 -18.26 -8.29
C LEU A 63 -11.51 -17.55 -7.25
N SER A 64 -11.48 -18.04 -6.01
CA SER A 64 -12.17 -17.39 -4.89
C SER A 64 -11.39 -16.15 -4.50
N ASN A 65 -11.98 -14.97 -4.71
CA ASN A 65 -11.39 -13.73 -4.20
C ASN A 65 -11.74 -13.54 -2.72
N SER A 66 -10.72 -13.55 -1.86
CA SER A 66 -10.83 -13.26 -0.43
C SER A 66 -10.15 -11.95 -0.02
N THR A 67 -9.58 -11.23 -0.99
CA THR A 67 -8.69 -10.09 -0.76
C THR A 67 -9.23 -8.81 -1.40
N GLU A 68 -9.03 -7.71 -0.71
CA GLU A 68 -9.10 -6.35 -1.24
C GLU A 68 -7.71 -5.72 -1.19
N TYR A 69 -7.52 -4.63 -1.92
CA TYR A 69 -6.23 -3.97 -2.02
C TYR A 69 -6.34 -2.54 -1.55
N VAL A 70 -5.27 -2.02 -0.95
CA VAL A 70 -5.13 -0.59 -0.68
C VAL A 70 -3.94 -0.07 -1.46
N LEU A 71 -4.21 0.80 -2.43
CA LEU A 71 -3.17 1.51 -3.17
C LEU A 71 -2.70 2.70 -2.35
N VAL A 72 -1.40 2.75 -2.06
CA VAL A 72 -0.80 3.80 -1.22
C VAL A 72 0.18 4.63 -2.05
N TYR A 73 -0.09 5.93 -2.15
CA TYR A 73 0.75 6.90 -2.88
C TYR A 73 1.09 8.09 -2.01
N ALA A 74 2.32 8.60 -2.13
CA ALA A 74 2.71 9.89 -1.59
C ALA A 74 2.49 11.01 -2.62
N LYS A 75 2.34 12.25 -2.17
CA LYS A 75 2.51 13.40 -3.09
C LYS A 75 3.98 13.51 -3.55
N SER A 76 4.91 13.25 -2.63
CA SER A 76 6.34 13.08 -2.88
C SER A 76 6.88 11.98 -1.94
N GLU A 77 7.40 10.89 -2.50
CA GLU A 77 8.00 9.79 -1.74
C GLU A 77 9.11 10.29 -0.81
N GLU A 78 10.03 11.10 -1.33
CA GLU A 78 11.17 11.66 -0.61
C GLU A 78 10.78 12.48 0.65
N ARG A 79 9.55 13.02 0.67
CA ARG A 79 9.04 13.86 1.77
C ARG A 79 8.04 13.13 2.65
N ALA A 80 7.53 11.99 2.21
CA ALA A 80 6.58 11.22 2.99
C ALA A 80 7.30 10.61 4.18
N MET A 81 6.69 10.73 5.37
CA MET A 81 7.19 10.06 6.57
C MET A 81 6.08 9.15 7.10
N THR A 82 6.29 7.84 7.01
CA THR A 82 5.45 6.85 7.68
C THR A 82 6.01 6.57 9.07
N GLY A 83 5.14 6.57 10.08
CA GLY A 83 5.54 6.16 11.43
C GLY A 83 6.05 4.72 11.45
N LYS A 84 7.05 4.45 12.29
CA LYS A 84 7.45 3.07 12.60
C LYS A 84 6.48 2.52 13.64
N LEU A 85 6.02 1.30 13.45
CA LEU A 85 5.35 0.57 14.52
C LEU A 85 6.38 0.22 15.58
N GLU A 86 5.99 0.33 16.85
CA GLU A 86 6.80 -0.16 17.95
C GLU A 86 6.99 -1.67 17.80
N ARG A 87 8.23 -2.13 18.00
CA ARG A 87 8.53 -3.56 17.99
C ARG A 87 8.19 -4.15 19.35
N ASN A 88 7.34 -5.17 19.39
CA ASN A 88 7.11 -5.94 20.61
C ASN A 88 8.34 -6.82 20.91
N GLU A 89 8.52 -7.21 22.19
CA GLU A 89 9.65 -8.05 22.64
C GLU A 89 9.78 -9.36 21.85
N GLU A 90 8.67 -10.00 21.48
CA GLU A 90 8.68 -11.20 20.62
C GLU A 90 9.26 -10.95 19.23
N GLN A 91 9.08 -9.75 18.67
CA GLN A 91 9.63 -9.40 17.36
C GLN A 91 11.11 -9.08 17.46
N LYS A 92 11.56 -8.45 18.56
CA LYS A 92 12.97 -8.20 18.82
C LYS A 92 13.75 -9.52 18.92
N ASN A 93 13.21 -10.50 19.66
CA ASN A 93 13.86 -11.80 19.85
C ASN A 93 13.97 -12.66 18.58
N ARG A 94 13.19 -12.38 17.53
CA ARG A 94 13.28 -13.08 16.23
C ARG A 94 14.43 -12.58 15.36
N TYR A 95 14.88 -11.35 15.57
CA TYR A 95 16.04 -10.81 14.86
C TYR A 95 17.26 -11.04 15.75
N GLN A 96 18.01 -12.10 15.46
CA GLN A 96 19.37 -12.23 15.97
C GLN A 96 20.31 -11.72 14.88
N ASN A 97 21.39 -11.05 15.30
CA ASN A 97 22.48 -10.63 14.43
C ASN A 97 23.66 -11.61 14.58
N PRO A 98 23.55 -12.84 14.03
CA PRO A 98 24.60 -13.86 14.19
C PRO A 98 25.93 -13.44 13.56
N ASP A 99 25.88 -12.53 12.59
CA ASP A 99 27.01 -12.15 11.75
C ASP A 99 27.71 -10.87 12.26
N ASN A 100 27.29 -10.32 13.41
CA ASN A 100 27.77 -9.07 13.99
C ASN A 100 27.79 -7.90 12.97
N ASP A 101 26.79 -7.81 12.10
CA ASP A 101 26.69 -6.70 11.16
C ASP A 101 26.55 -5.39 11.98
N PRO A 102 27.38 -4.37 11.75
CA PRO A 102 27.30 -3.10 12.47
C PRO A 102 25.97 -2.34 12.28
N LYS A 103 25.12 -2.76 11.33
CA LYS A 103 23.75 -2.27 11.11
C LYS A 103 22.67 -3.19 11.67
N GLY A 104 23.02 -4.38 12.15
CA GLY A 104 22.11 -5.32 12.79
C GLY A 104 22.01 -5.06 14.29
N ASN A 105 20.79 -4.90 14.79
CA ASN A 105 20.47 -4.96 16.22
C ASN A 105 19.92 -6.33 16.55
#